data_AF-A0A959LJN2-F1
#
_entry.id   AF-A0A959LJN2-F1
#
_cell.length_a   1.000
_cell.length_b   1.000
_cell.length_c   1.000
_cell.angle_alpha   90.00
_cell.angle_beta   90.00
_cell.angle_gamma   90.00
#
_symmetry.space_group_name_H-M   'P 1'
#
loop_
_entity.id
_entity.type
_entity.pdbx_description
1 polymer ?
#
loop_
_entity_poly.entity_id
_entity_poly.type
_entity_poly.pdbx_seq_one_letter_code
_entity_poly.pdbx_strand_id
1 'polypeptide(L)'
;TPVISEVLKNARKMLFEISAGGSEPALPKLESWIRACYQTAERHYHAQLYSSSPNSALAVAPVGPVYGPNPERRNGYEILNRFFDHAFSTHSNLIAFGEDVGKIGDVNQGLAGIQQKYGESRIFDTGIREWTIVGQAIGLSMRGWRPIAEIQYLDYLVYGLSALTDDLATVRYRSNGKQMAPAIIRTRGHRLEGIWHSGSPMGMVL
;
A
#
# COMPACT_ATOMS: atom_id res chain seq x y z
N THR A 1 -34.17 -9.61 -12.92
CA THR A 1 -34.40 -9.71 -11.47
C THR A 1 -33.87 -8.45 -10.81
N PRO A 2 -34.63 -7.78 -9.93
CA PRO A 2 -34.16 -6.53 -9.30
C PRO A 2 -32.90 -6.79 -8.47
N VAL A 3 -31.98 -5.81 -8.47
CA VAL A 3 -30.77 -5.89 -7.64
C VAL A 3 -31.09 -5.52 -6.19
N ILE A 4 -30.36 -6.09 -5.24
CA ILE A 4 -30.62 -5.91 -3.80
C ILE A 4 -30.62 -4.43 -3.38
N SER A 5 -29.84 -3.57 -4.05
CA SER A 5 -29.79 -2.13 -3.80
C SER A 5 -31.10 -1.42 -4.15
N GLU A 6 -31.78 -1.84 -5.23
CA GLU A 6 -33.09 -1.31 -5.62
C GLU A 6 -34.16 -1.73 -4.62
N VAL A 7 -34.14 -2.99 -4.20
CA VAL A 7 -35.07 -3.51 -3.18
C VAL A 7 -34.85 -2.77 -1.85
N LEU A 8 -33.60 -2.58 -1.43
CA LEU A 8 -33.24 -1.83 -0.22
C LEU A 8 -33.68 -0.36 -0.30
N LYS A 9 -33.51 0.30 -1.45
CA LYS A 9 -33.97 1.68 -1.69
C LYS A 9 -35.49 1.79 -1.52
N ASN A 10 -36.24 0.87 -2.13
CA ASN A 10 -37.70 0.85 -2.04
C ASN A 10 -38.17 0.51 -0.61
N ALA A 11 -37.53 -0.44 0.06
CA ALA A 11 -37.82 -0.78 1.45
C ALA A 11 -37.60 0.39 2.41
N ARG A 12 -36.52 1.16 2.23
CA ARG A 12 -36.25 2.38 3.02
C ARG A 12 -37.32 3.44 2.79
N LYS A 13 -37.74 3.64 1.54
CA LYS A 13 -38.83 4.57 1.21
C LYS A 13 -40.13 4.11 1.86
N MET A 14 -40.47 2.83 1.74
CA MET A 14 -41.66 2.25 2.37
C MET A 14 -41.62 2.40 3.90
N LEU A 15 -40.48 2.16 4.55
CA LEU A 15 -40.31 2.37 5.98
C LEU A 15 -40.60 3.84 6.35
N PHE A 16 -40.05 4.79 5.61
CA PHE A 16 -40.27 6.21 5.86
C PHE A 16 -41.76 6.61 5.77
N GLU A 17 -42.45 6.20 4.70
CA GLU A 17 -43.87 6.53 4.50
C GLU A 17 -44.77 5.89 5.57
N ILE A 18 -44.52 4.63 5.95
CA ILE A 18 -45.29 3.95 6.99
C ILE A 18 -45.04 4.57 8.37
N SER A 19 -43.77 4.85 8.71
CA SER A 19 -43.43 5.47 9.99
C SER A 19 -44.03 6.88 10.15
N ALA A 20 -44.25 7.61 9.06
CA ALA A 20 -44.94 8.90 9.07
C ALA A 20 -46.46 8.77 9.29
N GLY A 21 -47.06 7.62 8.96
CA GLY A 21 -48.50 7.36 9.04
C GLY A 21 -49.01 6.76 10.36
N GLY A 22 -48.13 6.24 11.23
CA GLY A 22 -48.48 5.65 12.53
C GLY A 22 -47.95 4.22 12.74
N SER A 23 -48.17 3.64 13.94
CA SER A 23 -47.61 2.33 14.32
C SER A 23 -48.32 1.14 13.64
N GLU A 24 -47.65 0.55 12.65
CA GLU A 24 -48.06 -0.69 11.98
C GLU A 24 -47.30 -1.92 12.55
N PRO A 25 -47.95 -3.09 12.74
CA PRO A 25 -47.31 -4.31 13.25
C PRO A 25 -46.15 -4.84 12.37
N ALA A 26 -46.08 -4.45 11.10
CA ALA A 26 -45.07 -4.90 10.15
C ALA A 26 -43.73 -4.12 10.23
N LEU A 27 -43.71 -2.97 10.92
CA LEU A 27 -42.54 -2.08 11.03
C LEU A 27 -41.28 -2.80 11.55
N PRO A 28 -41.33 -3.59 12.65
CA PRO A 28 -40.12 -4.23 13.19
C PRO A 28 -39.49 -5.24 12.24
N LYS A 29 -40.30 -5.93 11.41
CA LYS A 29 -39.80 -6.89 10.42
C LYS A 29 -39.08 -6.20 9.27
N LEU A 30 -39.64 -5.09 8.78
CA LEU A 30 -39.04 -4.29 7.72
C LEU A 30 -37.73 -3.65 8.19
N GLU A 31 -37.72 -3.06 9.39
CA GLU A 31 -36.52 -2.49 10.00
C GLU A 31 -35.41 -3.54 10.19
N SER A 32 -35.76 -4.72 10.71
CA SER A 32 -34.83 -5.83 10.88
C SER A 32 -34.24 -6.28 9.54
N TRP A 33 -35.08 -6.39 8.50
CA TRP A 33 -34.62 -6.75 7.15
C TRP A 33 -33.67 -5.69 6.56
N ILE A 34 -34.01 -4.39 6.66
CA ILE A 34 -33.15 -3.29 6.21
C ILE A 34 -31.80 -3.34 6.94
N ARG A 35 -31.82 -3.56 8.26
CA ARG A 35 -30.61 -3.68 9.07
C ARG A 35 -29.75 -4.87 8.64
N ALA A 36 -30.37 -6.02 8.38
CA ALA A 36 -29.66 -7.20 7.88
C ALA A 36 -29.02 -6.97 6.50
N CYS A 37 -29.70 -6.23 5.61
CA CYS A 37 -29.12 -5.80 4.34
C CYS A 37 -27.89 -4.92 4.54
N TYR A 38 -27.95 -3.93 5.44
CA TYR A 38 -26.79 -3.08 5.76
C TYR A 38 -25.63 -3.88 6.35
N GLN A 39 -25.89 -4.79 7.29
CA GLN A 39 -24.85 -5.67 7.86
C GLN A 39 -24.20 -6.57 6.81
N THR A 40 -24.96 -6.96 5.79
CA THR A 40 -24.43 -7.74 4.66
C THR A 40 -23.58 -6.86 3.76
N ALA A 41 -24.05 -5.66 3.42
CA ALA A 41 -23.31 -4.67 2.64
C ALA A 41 -22.00 -4.28 3.34
N GLU A 42 -22.01 -4.07 4.65
CA GLU A 42 -20.84 -3.72 5.45
C GLU A 42 -19.76 -4.80 5.36
N ARG A 43 -20.15 -6.08 5.46
CA ARG A 43 -19.24 -7.22 5.28
C ARG A 43 -18.65 -7.34 3.88
N HIS A 44 -19.34 -6.83 2.86
CA HIS A 44 -18.90 -6.94 1.47
C HIS A 44 -18.14 -5.71 0.95
N TYR A 45 -18.48 -4.52 1.44
CA TYR A 45 -18.01 -3.25 0.88
C TYR A 45 -17.22 -2.39 1.87
N HIS A 46 -17.30 -2.67 3.17
CA HIS A 46 -16.64 -1.87 4.22
C HIS A 46 -15.67 -2.69 5.07
N ALA A 47 -15.28 -3.86 4.59
CA ALA A 47 -14.34 -4.74 5.27
C ALA A 47 -12.99 -4.76 4.54
N GLN A 48 -11.97 -5.36 5.18
CA GLN A 48 -10.74 -5.78 4.52
C GLN A 48 -9.80 -4.66 4.03
N LEU A 49 -9.87 -3.42 4.54
CA LEU A 49 -8.86 -2.39 4.25
C LEU A 49 -7.46 -2.85 4.71
N TYR A 50 -7.32 -3.15 5.99
CA TYR A 50 -6.09 -3.71 6.55
C TYR A 50 -6.11 -5.24 6.51
N SER A 51 -4.93 -5.84 6.35
CA SER A 51 -4.79 -7.29 6.44
C SER A 51 -4.89 -7.76 7.89
N SER A 52 -5.75 -8.74 8.13
CA SER A 52 -5.83 -9.48 9.39
C SER A 52 -5.02 -10.79 9.36
N SER A 53 -4.30 -11.07 8.28
CA SER A 53 -3.46 -12.27 8.18
C SER A 53 -2.25 -12.20 9.13
N PRO A 54 -1.63 -13.34 9.50
CA PRO A 54 -0.36 -13.36 10.24
C PRO A 54 0.77 -12.56 9.58
N ASN A 55 0.72 -12.39 8.25
CA ASN A 55 1.72 -11.64 7.47
C ASN A 55 1.42 -10.13 7.40
N SER A 56 0.48 -9.61 8.20
CA SER A 56 0.17 -8.19 8.24
C SER A 56 1.39 -7.41 8.77
N ALA A 57 1.75 -6.32 8.11
CA ALA A 57 2.83 -5.46 8.58
C ALA A 57 2.58 -4.92 10.00
N LEU A 58 1.30 -4.74 10.36
CA LEU A 58 0.87 -4.30 11.70
C LEU A 58 1.03 -5.38 12.78
N ALA A 59 1.20 -6.65 12.39
CA ALA A 59 1.38 -7.78 13.30
C ALA A 59 2.85 -8.19 13.49
N VAL A 60 3.78 -7.58 12.74
CA VAL A 60 5.22 -7.89 12.86
C VAL A 60 5.77 -7.22 14.12
N ALA A 61 6.22 -8.03 15.07
CA ALA A 61 6.84 -7.52 16.29
C ALA A 61 8.20 -6.87 15.95
N PRO A 62 8.47 -5.65 16.45
CA PRO A 62 9.75 -5.00 16.22
C PRO A 62 10.87 -5.76 16.94
N VAL A 63 11.98 -5.97 16.24
CA VAL A 63 13.21 -6.52 16.82
C VAL A 63 14.21 -5.38 16.96
N GLY A 64 14.55 -5.04 18.21
CA GLY A 64 15.52 -4.00 18.50
C GLY A 64 16.94 -4.40 18.09
N PRO A 65 17.81 -3.43 17.74
CA PRO A 65 19.20 -3.72 17.47
C PRO A 65 19.93 -4.22 18.72
N VAL A 66 20.78 -5.24 18.54
CA VAL A 66 21.66 -5.75 19.59
C VAL A 66 23.09 -5.33 19.29
N TYR A 67 23.72 -4.64 20.22
CA TYR A 67 25.09 -4.15 20.09
C TYR A 67 26.03 -4.97 20.98
N GLY A 68 27.16 -5.40 20.42
CA GLY A 68 28.24 -6.01 21.19
C GLY A 68 29.01 -4.98 22.04
N PRO A 69 30.00 -5.43 22.84
CA PRO A 69 30.75 -4.57 23.74
C PRO A 69 31.58 -3.48 23.04
N ASN A 70 31.87 -3.63 21.74
CA ASN A 70 32.57 -2.63 20.93
C ASN A 70 31.92 -2.54 19.53
N PRO A 71 30.81 -1.79 19.37
CA PRO A 71 30.08 -1.73 18.12
C PRO A 71 30.85 -0.93 17.05
N GLU A 72 30.90 -1.47 15.84
CA GLU A 72 31.47 -0.77 14.70
C GLU A 72 30.54 0.36 14.24
N ARG A 73 31.12 1.55 13.96
CA ARG A 73 30.38 2.64 13.32
C ARG A 73 30.37 2.45 11.81
N ARG A 74 29.17 2.42 11.23
CA ARG A 74 28.92 2.33 9.79
C ARG A 74 28.04 3.47 9.34
N ASN A 75 28.17 3.86 8.08
CA ASN A 75 27.22 4.79 7.47
C ASN A 75 25.86 4.09 7.31
N GLY A 76 24.77 4.84 7.47
CA GLY A 76 23.41 4.31 7.35
C GLY A 76 23.15 3.60 6.00
N TYR A 77 23.73 4.10 4.90
CA TYR A 77 23.56 3.44 3.60
C TYR A 77 24.21 2.05 3.56
N GLU A 78 25.35 1.84 4.24
CA GLU A 78 26.00 0.52 4.30
C GLU A 78 25.11 -0.49 5.04
N ILE A 79 24.38 -0.02 6.06
CA ILE A 79 23.42 -0.84 6.81
C ILE A 79 22.25 -1.25 5.88
N LEU A 80 21.69 -0.29 5.15
CA LEU A 80 20.62 -0.56 4.18
C LEU A 80 21.08 -1.47 3.04
N ASN A 81 22.29 -1.27 2.52
CA ASN A 81 22.85 -2.08 1.45
C ASN A 81 23.05 -3.54 1.88
N ARG A 82 23.59 -3.78 3.08
CA ARG A 82 23.68 -5.12 3.67
C ARG A 82 22.30 -5.76 3.86
N PHE A 83 21.32 -4.99 4.31
CA PHE A 83 19.94 -5.45 4.41
C PHE A 83 19.40 -5.89 3.05
N PHE A 84 19.56 -5.07 2.00
CA PHE A 84 19.06 -5.42 0.67
C PHE A 84 19.79 -6.64 0.11
N ASP A 85 21.11 -6.75 0.27
CA ASP A 85 21.83 -7.95 -0.15
C ASP A 85 21.26 -9.22 0.50
N HIS A 86 21.03 -9.18 1.82
CA HIS A 86 20.39 -10.28 2.52
C HIS A 86 18.94 -10.53 2.05
N ALA A 87 18.15 -9.48 1.83
CA ALA A 87 16.78 -9.60 1.37
C ALA A 87 16.69 -10.25 -0.01
N PHE A 88 17.54 -9.84 -0.96
CA PHE A 88 17.56 -10.35 -2.34
C PHE A 88 18.09 -11.78 -2.44
N SER A 89 19.06 -12.17 -1.60
CA SER A 89 19.52 -13.56 -1.50
C SER A 89 18.46 -14.50 -0.90
N THR A 90 17.57 -13.99 -0.04
CA THR A 90 16.56 -14.80 0.65
C THR A 90 15.25 -14.89 -0.13
N HIS A 91 14.88 -13.84 -0.87
CA HIS A 91 13.59 -13.75 -1.55
C HIS A 91 13.78 -13.73 -3.06
N SER A 92 13.48 -14.83 -3.75
CA SER A 92 13.61 -14.94 -5.21
C SER A 92 12.61 -14.06 -5.98
N ASN A 93 11.48 -13.72 -5.37
CA ASN A 93 10.44 -12.87 -5.94
C ASN A 93 10.52 -11.40 -5.50
N LEU A 94 11.62 -10.97 -4.88
CA LEU A 94 11.85 -9.57 -4.53
C LEU A 94 12.44 -8.81 -5.72
N ILE A 95 11.90 -7.66 -6.08
CA ILE A 95 12.45 -6.80 -7.14
C ILE A 95 12.54 -5.36 -6.67
N ALA A 96 13.53 -4.61 -7.14
CA ALA A 96 13.66 -3.20 -6.85
C ALA A 96 13.81 -2.40 -8.15
N PHE A 97 13.12 -1.27 -8.24
CA PHE A 97 13.20 -0.43 -9.42
C PHE A 97 12.81 1.01 -9.10
N GLY A 98 13.25 1.93 -9.96
CA GLY A 98 13.04 3.36 -9.82
C GLY A 98 14.12 4.11 -10.58
N GLU A 99 14.18 5.42 -10.38
CA GLU A 99 15.20 6.28 -10.99
C GLU A 99 16.56 6.02 -10.33
N ASP A 100 17.56 5.69 -11.15
CA ASP A 100 18.94 5.37 -10.76
C ASP A 100 19.10 4.18 -9.80
N VAL A 101 18.05 3.38 -9.58
CA VAL A 101 18.04 2.21 -8.67
C VAL A 101 18.91 1.06 -9.18
N GLY A 102 19.02 0.91 -10.50
CA GLY A 102 19.72 -0.17 -11.18
C GLY A 102 21.22 -0.04 -11.09
N LYS A 103 21.83 0.58 -12.10
CA LYS A 103 23.29 0.58 -12.27
C LYS A 103 24.02 1.36 -11.18
N ILE A 104 23.47 2.52 -10.80
CA ILE A 104 24.05 3.39 -9.77
C ILE A 104 23.81 2.80 -8.37
N GLY A 105 22.68 2.11 -8.19
CA GLY A 105 22.28 1.54 -6.90
C GLY A 105 21.61 2.57 -6.00
N ASP A 106 20.76 3.40 -6.61
CA ASP A 106 20.13 4.57 -6.06
C ASP A 106 21.11 5.72 -5.73
N VAL A 107 20.63 6.96 -5.78
CA VAL A 107 21.44 8.17 -5.52
C VAL A 107 22.09 8.24 -4.12
N ASN A 108 21.75 7.34 -3.17
CA ASN A 108 22.23 7.23 -1.78
C ASN A 108 23.01 5.90 -1.60
N GLN A 109 23.21 5.15 -2.69
CA GLN A 109 23.97 3.91 -2.74
C GLN A 109 23.41 2.79 -1.88
N GLY A 110 22.13 2.86 -1.49
CA GLY A 110 21.48 1.79 -0.74
C GLY A 110 21.43 0.47 -1.52
N LEU A 111 21.36 0.52 -2.85
CA LEU A 111 21.35 -0.65 -3.73
C LEU A 111 22.64 -0.79 -4.57
N ALA A 112 23.72 -0.09 -4.21
CA ALA A 112 24.99 -0.15 -4.92
C ALA A 112 25.53 -1.60 -5.02
N GLY A 113 25.91 -2.00 -6.24
CA GLY A 113 26.45 -3.34 -6.54
C GLY A 113 25.42 -4.48 -6.53
N ILE A 114 24.18 -4.25 -6.09
CA ILE A 114 23.15 -5.29 -5.96
C ILE A 114 22.69 -5.76 -7.35
N GLN A 115 22.53 -4.86 -8.32
CA GLN A 115 22.21 -5.24 -9.71
C GLN A 115 23.28 -6.17 -10.31
N GLN A 116 24.57 -5.88 -10.10
CA GLN A 116 25.65 -6.72 -10.63
C GLN A 116 25.58 -8.15 -10.06
N LYS A 117 25.13 -8.30 -8.81
CA LYS A 117 25.03 -9.58 -8.12
C LYS A 117 23.78 -10.39 -8.48
N TYR A 118 22.63 -9.74 -8.63
CA TYR A 118 21.33 -10.42 -8.83
C TYR A 118 20.72 -10.25 -10.23
N GLY A 119 21.32 -9.42 -11.07
CA GLY A 119 20.95 -9.20 -12.47
C GLY A 119 19.90 -8.10 -12.67
N GLU A 120 19.87 -7.57 -13.89
CA GLU A 120 18.96 -6.50 -14.32
C GLU A 120 17.48 -6.90 -14.24
N SER A 121 17.15 -8.19 -14.32
CA SER A 121 15.76 -8.65 -14.16
C SER A 121 15.21 -8.47 -12.74
N ARG A 122 16.09 -8.26 -11.76
CA ARG A 122 15.74 -8.15 -10.32
C ARG A 122 15.88 -6.73 -9.80
N ILE A 123 16.86 -5.97 -10.32
CA ILE A 123 17.12 -4.59 -9.95
C ILE A 123 17.36 -3.78 -11.24
N PHE A 124 16.51 -2.80 -11.53
CA PHE A 124 16.57 -2.06 -12.79
C PHE A 124 16.15 -0.60 -12.67
N ASP A 125 16.66 0.20 -13.61
CA ASP A 125 16.31 1.60 -13.76
C ASP A 125 14.97 1.76 -14.50
N THR A 126 14.21 2.78 -14.14
CA THR A 126 13.01 3.21 -14.86
C THR A 126 13.18 4.61 -15.45
N GLY A 127 12.25 5.01 -16.32
CA GLY A 127 12.12 6.42 -16.68
C GLY A 127 11.64 7.27 -15.49
N ILE A 128 11.87 8.58 -15.57
CA ILE A 128 11.47 9.59 -14.58
C ILE A 128 9.95 9.81 -14.66
N ARG A 129 9.17 8.88 -14.10
CA ARG A 129 7.70 8.89 -14.08
C ARG A 129 7.16 8.12 -12.88
N GLU A 130 6.96 8.82 -11.78
CA GLU A 130 6.55 8.29 -10.47
C GLU A 130 5.23 7.52 -10.55
N TRP A 131 4.25 8.03 -11.31
CA TRP A 131 2.98 7.34 -11.51
C TRP A 131 3.16 5.95 -12.14
N THR A 132 4.01 5.85 -13.16
CA THR A 132 4.31 4.57 -13.83
C THR A 132 5.06 3.63 -12.88
N ILE A 133 6.01 4.14 -12.10
CA ILE A 133 6.75 3.37 -11.10
C ILE A 133 5.77 2.75 -10.08
N VAL A 134 4.83 3.55 -9.55
CA VAL A 134 3.80 3.05 -8.62
C VAL A 134 2.87 2.04 -9.30
N GLY A 135 2.41 2.32 -10.52
CA GLY A 135 1.55 1.42 -11.29
C GLY A 135 2.20 0.07 -11.57
N GLN A 136 3.49 0.06 -11.91
CA GLN A 136 4.28 -1.17 -12.06
C GLN A 136 4.34 -1.95 -10.75
N ALA A 137 4.55 -1.27 -9.61
CA ALA A 137 4.59 -1.91 -8.30
C ALA A 137 3.27 -2.59 -7.96
N ILE A 138 2.14 -1.95 -8.24
CA ILE A 138 0.80 -2.52 -8.05
C ILE A 138 0.64 -3.78 -8.92
N GLY A 139 0.90 -3.67 -10.23
CA GLY A 139 0.72 -4.76 -11.18
C GLY A 139 1.62 -5.98 -10.86
N LEU A 140 2.89 -5.74 -10.55
CA LEU A 140 3.85 -6.77 -10.16
C LEU A 140 3.43 -7.47 -8.86
N SER A 141 2.99 -6.69 -7.87
CA SER A 141 2.49 -7.24 -6.59
C SER A 141 1.31 -8.19 -6.80
N MET A 142 0.35 -7.80 -7.65
CA MET A 142 -0.83 -8.61 -7.97
C MET A 142 -0.48 -9.87 -8.78
N ARG A 143 0.74 -9.94 -9.35
CA ARG A 143 1.27 -11.12 -10.05
C ARG A 143 2.18 -11.99 -9.16
N GLY A 144 2.28 -11.69 -7.87
CA GLY A 144 3.03 -12.50 -6.90
C GLY A 144 4.48 -12.07 -6.67
N TRP A 145 4.92 -10.98 -7.29
CA TRP A 145 6.20 -10.35 -6.98
C TRP A 145 6.11 -9.51 -5.70
N ARG A 146 7.26 -9.19 -5.13
CA ARG A 146 7.42 -8.30 -3.96
C ARG A 146 8.24 -7.08 -4.39
N PRO A 147 7.59 -6.05 -4.96
CA PRO A 147 8.32 -4.91 -5.49
C PRO A 147 8.67 -3.89 -4.41
N ILE A 148 9.88 -3.35 -4.54
CA ILE A 148 10.37 -2.15 -3.86
C ILE A 148 10.51 -1.08 -4.93
N ALA A 149 9.53 -0.20 -5.01
CA ALA A 149 9.53 0.91 -5.96
C ALA A 149 10.14 2.14 -5.28
N GLU A 150 11.22 2.69 -5.83
CA GLU A 150 11.83 3.91 -5.31
C GLU A 150 11.31 5.13 -6.05
N ILE A 151 10.77 6.09 -5.29
CA ILE A 151 10.56 7.46 -5.72
C ILE A 151 11.72 8.28 -5.17
N GLN A 152 12.41 9.02 -6.02
CA GLN A 152 13.74 9.55 -5.67
C GLN A 152 13.72 10.44 -4.42
N TYR A 153 12.76 11.36 -4.30
CA TYR A 153 12.60 12.22 -3.12
C TYR A 153 11.15 12.26 -2.64
N LEU A 154 10.95 12.56 -1.36
CA LEU A 154 9.64 12.68 -0.74
C LEU A 154 8.77 13.72 -1.45
N ASP A 155 9.38 14.82 -1.91
CA ASP A 155 8.76 15.89 -2.69
C ASP A 155 8.07 15.38 -3.97
N TYR A 156 8.53 14.26 -4.53
CA TYR A 156 8.04 13.72 -5.81
C TYR A 156 6.93 12.69 -5.66
N LEU A 157 6.61 12.25 -4.42
CA LEU A 157 5.47 11.35 -4.19
C LEU A 157 4.16 11.89 -4.73
N VAL A 158 4.01 13.21 -4.81
CA VAL A 158 2.80 13.87 -5.34
C VAL A 158 2.48 13.43 -6.77
N TYR A 159 3.49 13.12 -7.58
CA TYR A 159 3.31 12.68 -8.96
C TYR A 159 2.76 11.24 -9.07
N GLY A 160 2.91 10.43 -8.02
CA GLY A 160 2.34 9.09 -7.92
C GLY A 160 1.09 9.00 -7.03
N LEU A 161 0.63 10.12 -6.46
CA LEU A 161 -0.31 10.12 -5.34
C LEU A 161 -1.63 9.40 -5.67
N SER A 162 -2.22 9.65 -6.84
CA SER A 162 -3.49 9.03 -7.22
C SER A 162 -3.40 7.50 -7.27
N ALA A 163 -2.32 6.94 -7.81
CA ALA A 163 -2.11 5.49 -7.81
C ALA A 163 -1.84 4.95 -6.39
N LEU A 164 -1.20 5.74 -5.51
CA LEU A 164 -0.98 5.36 -4.12
C LEU A 164 -2.29 5.31 -3.33
N THR A 165 -3.11 6.36 -3.42
CA THR A 165 -4.33 6.51 -2.62
C THR A 165 -5.48 5.68 -3.17
N ASP A 166 -5.73 5.74 -4.48
CA ASP A 166 -6.96 5.21 -5.06
C ASP A 166 -6.82 3.75 -5.48
N ASP A 167 -5.60 3.30 -5.77
CA ASP A 167 -5.31 1.93 -6.19
C ASP A 167 -4.55 1.13 -5.12
N LEU A 168 -3.31 1.51 -4.79
CA LEU A 168 -2.43 0.71 -3.93
C LEU A 168 -3.04 0.52 -2.53
N ALA A 169 -3.49 1.61 -1.90
CA ALA A 169 -4.06 1.56 -0.54
C ALA A 169 -5.43 0.86 -0.48
N THR A 170 -6.23 0.93 -1.54
CA THR A 170 -7.62 0.44 -1.51
C THR A 170 -7.84 -0.89 -2.23
N VAL A 171 -6.86 -1.44 -2.96
CA VAL A 171 -7.06 -2.67 -3.77
C VAL A 171 -7.64 -3.82 -2.95
N ARG A 172 -7.18 -3.97 -1.70
CA ARG A 172 -7.67 -5.02 -0.78
C ARG A 172 -9.10 -4.75 -0.33
N TYR A 173 -9.40 -3.49 0.00
CA TYR A 173 -10.73 -3.03 0.37
C TYR A 173 -11.75 -3.23 -0.77
N ARG A 174 -11.47 -2.65 -1.95
CA ARG A 174 -12.39 -2.69 -3.11
C ARG A 174 -12.58 -4.08 -3.70
N SER A 175 -11.66 -5.02 -3.41
CA SER A 175 -11.77 -6.43 -3.81
C SER A 175 -12.34 -7.34 -2.71
N ASN A 176 -12.73 -6.79 -1.56
CA ASN A 176 -13.16 -7.53 -0.38
C ASN A 176 -12.17 -8.64 0.03
N GLY A 177 -10.88 -8.28 0.11
CA GLY A 177 -9.79 -9.17 0.51
C GLY A 177 -9.35 -10.17 -0.56
N LYS A 178 -9.92 -10.17 -1.77
CA LYS A 178 -9.56 -11.11 -2.84
C LYS A 178 -8.22 -10.79 -3.50
N GLN A 179 -7.83 -9.53 -3.53
CA GLN A 179 -6.59 -9.06 -4.14
C GLN A 179 -5.79 -8.23 -3.14
N MET A 180 -4.48 -8.20 -3.29
CA MET A 180 -3.59 -7.37 -2.50
C MET A 180 -2.38 -6.95 -3.33
N ALA A 181 -1.82 -5.80 -3.01
CA ALA A 181 -0.58 -5.31 -3.61
C ALA A 181 0.45 -5.00 -2.51
N PRO A 182 1.20 -6.01 -2.00
CA PRO A 182 2.22 -5.81 -0.97
C PRO A 182 3.50 -5.15 -1.52
N ALA A 183 3.36 -3.96 -2.13
CA ALA A 183 4.46 -3.14 -2.59
C ALA A 183 5.08 -2.34 -1.43
N ILE A 184 6.39 -2.13 -1.48
CA ILE A 184 7.08 -1.13 -0.66
C ILE A 184 7.39 0.06 -1.55
N ILE A 185 6.88 1.24 -1.17
CA ILE A 185 7.26 2.51 -1.79
C ILE A 185 8.35 3.11 -0.92
N ARG A 186 9.57 3.10 -1.42
CA ARG A 186 10.74 3.69 -0.77
C ARG A 186 10.92 5.09 -1.31
N THR A 187 11.32 6.01 -0.44
CA THR A 187 11.69 7.36 -0.83
C THR A 187 12.78 7.89 0.10
N ARG A 188 13.42 8.97 -0.31
CA ARG A 188 14.38 9.70 0.51
C ARG A 188 13.68 10.81 1.28
N GLY A 189 14.19 11.07 2.48
CA GLY A 189 13.86 12.28 3.21
C GLY A 189 14.50 13.52 2.56
N HIS A 190 14.39 14.64 3.26
CA HIS A 190 14.91 15.92 2.82
C HIS A 190 16.45 15.90 2.69
N ARG A 191 16.95 16.62 1.69
CA ARG A 191 18.35 17.02 1.57
C ARG A 191 18.63 18.40 2.19
N LEU A 192 17.57 19.15 2.49
CA LEU A 192 17.63 20.56 2.95
C LEU A 192 18.27 21.48 1.90
N GLU A 193 18.08 21.16 0.61
CA GLU A 193 18.62 21.90 -0.53
C GLU A 193 17.49 22.40 -1.43
N GLY A 194 17.20 23.70 -1.33
CA GLY A 194 16.17 24.34 -2.16
C GLY A 194 14.75 23.87 -1.87
N ILE A 195 13.78 24.36 -2.65
CA ILE A 195 12.35 24.11 -2.40
C ILE A 195 11.90 22.69 -2.77
N TRP A 196 12.67 21.97 -3.61
CA TRP A 196 12.30 20.66 -4.16
C TRP A 196 13.01 19.47 -3.49
N HIS A 197 13.85 19.71 -2.48
CA HIS A 197 14.47 18.66 -1.67
C HIS A 197 14.41 18.97 -0.17
N SER A 198 13.46 19.80 0.24
CA SER A 198 13.29 20.22 1.64
C SER A 198 11.87 20.04 2.14
N GLY A 199 10.94 19.61 1.27
CA GLY A 199 9.56 19.36 1.63
C GLY A 199 9.43 18.17 2.58
N SER A 200 8.39 18.21 3.41
CA SER A 200 7.93 17.05 4.17
C SER A 200 6.41 17.00 4.04
N PRO A 201 5.87 16.59 2.86
CA PRO A 201 4.44 16.50 2.60
C PRO A 201 3.77 15.35 3.38
N MET A 202 4.03 15.23 4.68
CA MET A 202 3.53 14.15 5.52
C MET A 202 2.00 14.18 5.61
N GLY A 203 1.37 15.36 5.60
CA GLY A 203 -0.09 15.48 5.55
C GLY A 203 -0.72 15.03 4.23
N MET A 204 0.08 14.82 3.17
CA MET A 204 -0.38 14.18 1.94
C MET A 204 -0.34 12.64 2.07
N VAL A 205 0.53 12.11 2.92
CA VAL A 205 0.81 10.67 3.05
C VAL A 205 0.03 10.02 4.19
N LEU A 206 -0.22 10.75 5.29
CA LEU A 206 -0.89 10.28 6.52
C LEU A 206 -2.36 10.71 6.55
#